data_AF-A0A6T8CG02-F1
#
_entry.id   AF-A0A6T8CG02-F1
#
_cell.length_a   1.000
_cell.length_b   1.000
_cell.length_c   1.000
_cell.angle_alpha   90.00
_cell.angle_beta   90.00
_cell.angle_gamma   90.00
#
_symmetry.space_group_name_H-M   'P 1'
#
loop_
_entity.id
_entity.type
_entity.pdbx_description
1 polymer ?
#
loop_
_entity_poly.entity_id
_entity_poly.type
_entity_poly.pdbx_seq_one_letter_code
_entity_poly.pdbx_strand_id
1 'polypeptide(L)'
;TENEAVEQVAFADRLLVNKIDLVSEDDLHRVEGRLRELNQFAPITRCQGAAVAFAEVLGIHGFDLERVLEMDPEFLDTEGEHTHDASVTSVGFNQPGELDLDKTNSWIGKLLQLKGADIYRMKGVLAMSGSPQRFVYQGVHMQFLGEFTTEWGDEPRSNRLIFIGKNLDRAQLMKGFAACANTLQYILEADKATTTLRFAVGDKVKCLTASGDAAEDDVWSDGTISVCFHREPQFPPDHFVPYQVKLDKGSAVFVPEDDDALIRAR
;
A
#
# COMPACT_ATOMS: atom_id res chain seq x y z
N THR A 1 16.59 -18.83 18.89
CA THR A 1 17.60 -17.76 18.94
C THR A 1 17.45 -16.98 17.67
N GLU A 2 17.06 -15.71 17.77
CA GLU A 2 16.94 -14.82 16.61
C GLU A 2 18.31 -14.64 15.95
N ASN A 3 18.35 -14.72 14.62
CA ASN A 3 19.59 -14.60 13.86
C ASN A 3 19.76 -13.16 13.39
N GLU A 4 20.26 -12.31 14.28
CA GLU A 4 20.44 -10.87 14.07
C GLU A 4 21.20 -10.57 12.75
N ALA A 5 22.17 -11.39 12.37
CA ALA A 5 22.93 -11.21 11.14
C ALA A 5 22.06 -11.36 9.88
N VAL A 6 21.10 -12.29 9.89
CA VAL A 6 20.13 -12.46 8.79
C VAL A 6 19.23 -11.24 8.70
N GLU A 7 18.76 -10.75 9.85
CA GLU A 7 17.89 -9.58 9.89
C GLU A 7 18.61 -8.35 9.34
N GLN A 8 19.84 -8.09 9.79
CA GLN A 8 20.66 -6.98 9.29
C GLN A 8 20.87 -7.03 7.77
N VAL A 9 21.06 -8.23 7.19
CA VAL A 9 21.15 -8.40 5.73
C VAL A 9 19.82 -8.10 5.07
N ALA A 10 18.70 -8.60 5.60
CA ALA A 10 17.36 -8.37 5.05
C ALA A 10 16.94 -6.89 5.11
N PHE A 11 17.41 -6.13 6.10
CA PHE A 11 17.15 -4.69 6.23
C PHE A 11 18.03 -3.81 5.36
N ALA A 12 19.17 -4.32 4.88
CA ALA A 12 20.18 -3.50 4.23
C ALA A 12 19.67 -2.89 2.91
N ASP A 13 20.02 -1.62 2.69
CA ASP A 13 19.86 -0.97 1.37
C ASP A 13 21.06 -1.24 0.45
N ARG A 14 22.18 -1.66 1.03
CA ARG A 14 23.42 -1.98 0.34
C ARG A 14 24.18 -3.03 1.14
N LEU A 15 24.78 -3.99 0.45
CA LEU A 15 25.61 -5.03 1.05
C LEU A 15 27.06 -4.83 0.61
N LEU A 16 27.96 -4.65 1.58
CA LEU A 16 29.40 -4.59 1.33
C LEU A 16 30.04 -5.91 1.74
N VAL A 17 30.51 -6.69 0.76
CA VAL A 17 31.18 -7.96 0.98
C VAL A 17 32.67 -7.71 1.06
N ASN A 18 33.17 -7.56 2.29
CA ASN A 18 34.57 -7.28 2.59
C ASN A 18 35.41 -8.58 2.73
N LYS A 19 36.74 -8.45 2.66
CA LYS A 19 37.72 -9.55 2.82
C LYS A 19 37.69 -10.59 1.70
N ILE A 20 37.35 -10.16 0.49
CA ILE A 20 37.34 -11.05 -0.69
C ILE A 20 38.72 -11.65 -1.00
N ASP A 21 39.79 -11.06 -0.47
CA ASP A 21 41.18 -11.55 -0.58
C ASP A 21 41.44 -12.83 0.23
N LEU A 22 40.59 -13.16 1.20
CA LEU A 22 40.78 -14.29 2.12
C LEU A 22 39.99 -15.54 1.73
N VAL A 23 39.22 -15.49 0.65
CA VAL A 23 38.34 -16.57 0.21
C VAL A 23 38.53 -16.87 -1.28
N SER A 24 38.13 -18.07 -1.68
CA SER A 24 38.11 -18.45 -3.10
C SER A 24 36.97 -17.76 -3.83
N GLU A 25 37.07 -17.67 -5.17
CA GLU A 25 35.99 -17.14 -6.01
C GLU A 25 34.70 -17.98 -5.88
N ASP A 26 34.83 -19.30 -5.72
CA ASP A 26 33.70 -20.20 -5.52
C ASP A 26 33.00 -19.95 -4.17
N ASP A 27 33.76 -19.73 -3.10
CA ASP A 27 33.20 -19.36 -1.80
C ASP A 27 32.52 -17.99 -1.84
N LEU A 28 33.10 -17.05 -2.58
CA LEU A 28 32.53 -15.72 -2.74
C LEU A 28 31.18 -15.79 -3.46
N HIS A 29 31.09 -16.54 -4.56
CA HIS A 29 29.82 -16.78 -5.25
C HIS A 29 28.79 -17.47 -4.36
N ARG A 30 29.21 -18.42 -3.52
CA ARG A 30 28.32 -19.08 -2.56
C ARG A 30 27.76 -18.11 -1.52
N VAL A 31 28.57 -17.20 -1.00
CA VAL A 31 28.12 -16.18 -0.04
C VAL A 31 27.17 -15.20 -0.72
N GLU A 32 27.51 -14.71 -1.91
CA GLU A 32 26.68 -13.78 -2.67
C GLU A 32 25.32 -14.38 -3.05
N GLY A 33 25.28 -15.66 -3.43
CA GLY A 33 24.04 -16.39 -3.68
C GLY A 33 23.13 -16.38 -2.45
N ARG A 34 23.67 -16.68 -1.26
CA ARG A 34 22.90 -16.63 -0.01
C ARG A 34 22.45 -15.21 0.35
N LEU A 35 23.30 -14.21 0.13
CA LEU A 35 22.93 -12.81 0.37
C LEU A 35 21.79 -12.38 -0.56
N ARG A 36 21.81 -12.82 -1.83
CA ARG A 36 20.73 -12.59 -2.80
C ARG A 36 19.44 -13.29 -2.40
N GLU A 37 19.52 -14.51 -1.86
CA GLU A 37 18.34 -15.21 -1.32
C GLU A 37 17.71 -14.45 -0.15
N LEU A 38 18.53 -13.86 0.73
CA LEU A 38 18.07 -13.08 1.89
C LEU A 38 17.56 -11.69 1.52
N ASN A 39 18.24 -11.03 0.60
CA ASN A 39 17.96 -9.67 0.17
C ASN A 39 18.39 -9.50 -1.30
N GLN A 40 17.50 -9.90 -2.20
CA GLN A 40 17.72 -9.81 -3.65
C GLN A 40 17.86 -8.36 -4.14
N PHE A 41 17.44 -7.41 -3.31
CA PHE A 41 17.21 -6.01 -3.63
C PHE A 41 18.39 -5.10 -3.30
N ALA A 42 19.20 -5.46 -2.31
CA ALA A 42 20.37 -4.68 -1.93
C ALA A 42 21.52 -4.92 -2.93
N PRO A 43 22.05 -3.88 -3.59
CA PRO A 43 23.24 -4.02 -4.41
C PRO A 43 24.41 -4.55 -3.57
N ILE A 44 25.10 -5.55 -4.12
CA ILE A 44 26.27 -6.16 -3.49
C ILE A 44 27.54 -5.55 -4.09
N THR A 45 28.39 -5.00 -3.23
CA THR A 45 29.71 -4.47 -3.60
C THR A 45 30.80 -5.27 -2.92
N ARG A 46 31.68 -5.88 -3.71
CA ARG A 46 32.88 -6.58 -3.23
C ARG A 46 33.95 -5.57 -2.82
N CYS A 47 34.62 -5.76 -1.69
CA CYS A 47 35.71 -4.89 -1.23
C CYS A 47 36.79 -5.63 -0.40
N GLN A 48 37.96 -4.99 -0.24
CA GLN A 48 39.07 -5.45 0.61
C GLN A 48 39.44 -4.33 1.57
N GLY A 49 39.62 -4.64 2.86
CA GLY A 49 39.92 -3.63 3.88
C GLY A 49 38.87 -2.51 4.00
N ALA A 50 37.61 -2.79 3.63
CA ALA A 50 36.53 -1.81 3.48
C ALA A 50 36.84 -0.65 2.51
N ALA A 51 37.77 -0.86 1.57
CA ALA A 51 38.05 0.09 0.50
C ALA A 51 36.87 0.12 -0.48
N VAL A 52 36.01 1.12 -0.31
CA VAL A 52 34.82 1.35 -1.14
C VAL A 52 34.68 2.86 -1.35
N ALA A 53 34.13 3.28 -2.50
CA ALA A 53 33.90 4.70 -2.75
C ALA A 53 32.91 5.27 -1.73
N PHE A 54 33.12 6.51 -1.29
CA PHE A 54 32.26 7.16 -0.29
C PHE A 54 30.78 7.21 -0.71
N ALA A 55 30.53 7.43 -2.01
CA ALA A 55 29.19 7.43 -2.60
C ALA A 55 28.50 6.05 -2.57
N GLU A 56 29.26 4.97 -2.32
CA GLU A 56 28.70 3.64 -2.12
C GLU A 56 28.13 3.46 -0.69
N VAL A 57 28.51 4.32 0.25
CA VAL A 57 28.11 4.22 1.67
C VAL A 57 27.16 5.34 2.08
N LEU A 58 27.39 6.56 1.59
CA LEU A 58 26.65 7.75 1.97
C LEU A 58 25.98 8.41 0.76
N GLY A 59 24.83 9.05 1.00
CA GLY A 59 24.02 9.64 -0.07
C GLY A 59 23.39 8.59 -0.99
N ILE A 60 23.20 7.37 -0.48
CA ILE A 60 22.75 6.22 -1.27
C ILE A 60 21.26 6.25 -1.57
N HIS A 61 20.52 7.21 -0.99
CA HIS A 61 19.06 7.30 -1.08
C HIS A 61 18.37 5.94 -0.84
N GLY A 62 18.87 5.17 0.13
CA GLY A 62 18.35 3.82 0.43
C GLY A 62 16.87 3.79 0.81
N PHE A 63 16.28 4.95 1.09
CA PHE A 63 14.86 5.14 1.32
C PHE A 63 14.04 5.45 0.04
N ASP A 64 14.63 5.35 -1.15
CA ASP A 64 14.00 5.70 -2.43
C ASP A 64 13.58 4.46 -3.22
N LEU A 65 12.29 4.11 -3.14
CA LEU A 65 11.73 2.96 -3.85
C LEU A 65 11.63 3.20 -5.37
N GLU A 66 11.47 4.45 -5.82
CA GLU A 66 11.37 4.76 -7.25
C GLU A 66 12.66 4.41 -7.97
N ARG A 67 13.80 4.86 -7.43
CA ARG A 67 15.11 4.55 -7.99
C ARG A 67 15.39 3.04 -8.06
N VAL A 68 14.93 2.30 -7.05
CA VAL A 68 15.07 0.85 -7.01
C VAL A 68 14.27 0.19 -8.14
N LEU A 69 13.05 0.67 -8.38
CA LEU A 69 12.18 0.19 -9.46
C LEU A 69 12.61 0.65 -10.86
N GLU A 70 13.29 1.79 -10.97
CA GLU A 70 13.92 2.24 -12.23
C GLU A 70 15.11 1.36 -12.61
N MET A 71 15.92 0.97 -11.61
CA MET A 71 17.07 0.09 -11.82
C MET A 71 16.66 -1.35 -12.12
N ASP A 72 15.57 -1.82 -11.51
CA ASP A 72 15.03 -3.16 -11.69
C ASP A 72 13.49 -3.14 -11.70
N PRO A 73 12.85 -3.09 -12.90
CA PRO A 73 11.39 -3.08 -13.01
C PRO A 73 10.72 -4.38 -12.57
N GLU A 74 11.45 -5.50 -12.62
CA GLU A 74 10.97 -6.84 -12.23
C GLU A 74 11.13 -7.08 -10.71
N PHE A 75 11.69 -6.12 -9.97
CA PHE A 75 11.87 -6.14 -8.52
C PHE A 75 10.63 -6.58 -7.71
N LEU A 76 9.42 -6.35 -8.23
CA LEU A 76 8.16 -6.71 -7.57
C LEU A 76 7.54 -8.01 -8.08
N ASP A 77 8.05 -8.56 -9.18
CA ASP A 77 7.61 -9.81 -9.79
C ASP A 77 8.37 -11.00 -9.18
N THR A 78 8.21 -11.16 -7.87
CA THR A 78 8.68 -12.37 -7.19
C THR A 78 7.64 -13.49 -7.42
N GLU A 79 7.68 -14.16 -8.58
CA GLU A 79 6.94 -15.42 -8.82
C GLU A 79 7.56 -16.60 -8.04
N GLY A 80 8.75 -16.43 -7.47
CA GLY A 80 9.46 -17.46 -6.71
C GLY A 80 9.09 -17.48 -5.24
N GLU A 81 8.21 -18.41 -4.83
CA GLU A 81 8.28 -18.96 -3.47
C GLU A 81 9.62 -19.70 -3.32
N HIS A 82 10.61 -19.05 -2.72
CA HIS A 82 11.90 -19.68 -2.46
C HIS A 82 12.07 -19.91 -0.95
N THR A 83 11.61 -21.08 -0.51
CA THR A 83 12.02 -21.70 0.74
C THR A 83 13.45 -22.22 0.60
N HIS A 84 14.39 -21.75 1.43
CA HIS A 84 15.05 -22.58 2.44
C HIS A 84 15.86 -21.72 3.44
N ASP A 85 15.47 -21.87 4.71
CA ASP A 85 16.09 -21.41 5.96
C ASP A 85 16.78 -20.03 5.98
N ALA A 86 15.93 -19.01 6.07
CA ALA A 86 16.13 -17.92 7.01
C ALA A 86 14.74 -17.44 7.41
N SER A 87 14.50 -17.13 8.68
CA SER A 87 13.19 -16.75 9.19
C SER A 87 12.52 -15.57 8.46
N VAL A 88 13.24 -14.86 7.58
CA VAL A 88 12.81 -13.63 6.89
C VAL A 88 12.65 -13.89 5.39
N THR A 89 11.49 -13.53 4.84
CA THR A 89 11.14 -13.58 3.43
C THR A 89 10.68 -12.19 2.94
N SER A 90 10.57 -12.03 1.62
CA SER A 90 10.00 -10.83 1.01
C SER A 90 8.80 -11.17 0.13
N VAL A 91 7.76 -10.33 0.20
CA VAL A 91 6.59 -10.41 -0.67
C VAL A 91 6.44 -9.09 -1.40
N GLY A 92 6.61 -9.14 -2.73
CA GLY A 92 6.35 -8.03 -3.65
C GLY A 92 5.12 -8.26 -4.49
N PHE A 93 4.44 -7.17 -4.86
CA PHE A 93 3.45 -7.19 -5.93
C PHE A 93 3.31 -5.82 -6.61
N ASN A 94 2.97 -5.87 -7.90
CA ASN A 94 2.63 -4.74 -8.74
C ASN A 94 1.20 -4.94 -9.27
N GLN A 95 0.32 -3.96 -9.07
CA GLN A 95 -1.08 -4.02 -9.49
C GLN A 95 -1.55 -2.69 -10.10
N PRO A 96 -2.21 -2.72 -11.28
CA PRO A 96 -2.82 -1.52 -11.85
C PRO A 96 -4.04 -1.07 -11.02
N GLY A 97 -4.48 0.17 -11.24
CA GLY A 97 -5.68 0.73 -10.62
C GLY A 97 -5.37 1.81 -9.56
N GLU A 98 -6.42 2.34 -8.96
CA GLU A 98 -6.32 3.36 -7.92
C GLU A 98 -6.82 2.81 -6.58
N LEU A 99 -6.24 3.27 -5.49
CA LEU A 99 -6.61 2.91 -4.12
C LEU A 99 -7.34 4.07 -3.43
N ASP A 100 -8.18 3.71 -2.49
CA ASP A 100 -8.77 4.66 -1.55
C ASP A 100 -7.79 4.89 -0.38
N LEU A 101 -7.51 6.16 -0.08
CA LEU A 101 -6.50 6.53 0.93
C LEU A 101 -6.89 6.07 2.34
N ASP A 102 -8.17 6.18 2.70
CA ASP A 102 -8.66 5.85 4.03
C ASP A 102 -8.72 4.33 4.24
N LYS A 103 -9.19 3.59 3.23
CA LYS A 103 -9.15 2.10 3.22
C LYS A 103 -7.71 1.61 3.31
N THR A 104 -6.79 2.23 2.57
CA THR A 104 -5.37 1.88 2.58
C THR A 104 -4.75 2.13 3.95
N ASN A 105 -4.92 3.33 4.52
CA ASN A 105 -4.41 3.67 5.85
C ASN A 105 -4.97 2.72 6.93
N SER A 106 -6.27 2.43 6.87
CA SER A 106 -6.93 1.51 7.80
C SER A 106 -6.40 0.08 7.70
N TRP A 107 -6.18 -0.40 6.47
CA TRP A 107 -5.63 -1.73 6.23
C TRP A 107 -4.19 -1.84 6.73
N ILE A 108 -3.33 -0.88 6.39
CA ILE A 108 -1.93 -0.86 6.83
C ILE A 108 -1.84 -0.74 8.36
N GLY A 109 -2.66 0.11 8.98
CA GLY A 109 -2.75 0.23 10.44
C GLY A 109 -3.09 -1.10 11.12
N LYS A 110 -4.13 -1.79 10.64
CA LYS A 110 -4.51 -3.13 11.15
C LYS A 110 -3.43 -4.17 10.91
N LEU A 111 -2.80 -4.14 9.73
CA LEU A 111 -1.71 -5.04 9.37
C LEU A 111 -0.53 -4.87 10.33
N LEU A 112 -0.10 -3.63 10.58
CA LEU A 112 0.99 -3.32 11.51
C LEU A 112 0.63 -3.68 12.96
N GLN A 113 -0.61 -3.48 13.39
CA GLN A 113 -1.04 -3.87 14.73
C GLN A 113 -0.99 -5.39 14.94
N LEU A 114 -1.40 -6.19 13.94
CA LEU A 114 -1.48 -7.65 14.03
C LEU A 114 -0.16 -8.35 13.70
N LYS A 115 0.62 -7.78 12.77
CA LYS A 115 1.79 -8.40 12.15
C LYS A 115 3.04 -7.53 12.18
N GLY A 116 3.04 -6.38 12.85
CA GLY A 116 4.19 -5.47 12.85
C GLY A 116 5.46 -6.03 13.53
N ALA A 117 5.33 -7.03 14.41
CA ALA A 117 6.48 -7.77 14.95
C ALA A 117 7.10 -8.74 13.93
N ASP A 118 6.33 -9.12 12.92
CA ASP A 118 6.74 -9.99 11.82
C ASP A 118 7.16 -9.19 10.58
N ILE A 119 6.60 -7.97 10.40
CA ILE A 119 6.95 -7.07 9.31
C ILE A 119 8.11 -6.18 9.75
N TYR A 120 9.22 -6.40 9.09
CA TYR A 120 10.48 -5.73 9.37
C TYR A 120 10.53 -4.42 8.61
N ARG A 121 10.23 -4.48 7.32
CA ARG A 121 10.20 -3.33 6.44
C ARG A 121 9.02 -3.42 5.48
N MET A 122 8.44 -2.27 5.16
CA MET A 122 7.57 -2.15 4.00
C MET A 122 7.86 -0.85 3.26
N LYS A 123 7.68 -0.88 1.95
CA LYS A 123 7.67 0.32 1.13
C LYS A 123 6.63 0.15 0.04
N GLY A 124 6.07 1.26 -0.42
CA GLY A 124 5.31 1.24 -1.64
C GLY A 124 5.13 2.59 -2.28
N VAL A 125 4.86 2.55 -3.58
CA VAL A 125 4.40 3.67 -4.39
C VAL A 125 2.99 3.33 -4.83
N LEU A 126 2.03 4.12 -4.39
CA LEU A 126 0.61 3.86 -4.58
C LEU A 126 -0.03 4.95 -5.44
N ALA A 127 -0.98 4.53 -6.27
CA ALA A 127 -1.85 5.41 -7.01
C ALA A 127 -3.10 5.69 -6.18
N MET A 128 -3.14 6.83 -5.50
CA MET A 128 -4.30 7.23 -4.69
C MET A 128 -5.37 7.90 -5.54
N SER A 129 -6.62 7.48 -5.39
CA SER A 129 -7.69 8.07 -6.17
C SER A 129 -7.90 9.55 -5.83
N GLY A 130 -8.22 10.34 -6.85
CA GLY A 130 -8.38 11.79 -6.72
C GLY A 130 -7.06 12.57 -6.58
N SER A 131 -5.89 11.92 -6.60
CA SER A 131 -4.59 12.58 -6.58
C SER A 131 -3.78 12.29 -7.86
N PRO A 132 -3.24 13.31 -8.54
CA PRO A 132 -2.30 13.12 -9.65
C PRO A 132 -0.88 12.78 -9.16
N GLN A 133 -0.63 12.84 -7.85
CA GLN A 133 0.65 12.56 -7.24
C GLN A 133 0.80 11.09 -6.84
N ARG A 134 2.03 10.61 -6.88
CA ARG A 134 2.44 9.35 -6.26
C ARG A 134 2.32 9.48 -4.75
N PHE A 135 1.71 8.49 -4.11
CA PHE A 135 1.72 8.37 -2.67
C PHE A 135 2.79 7.36 -2.29
N VAL A 136 3.88 7.85 -1.71
CA VAL A 136 4.99 7.00 -1.26
C VAL A 136 4.78 6.75 0.22
N TYR A 137 4.76 5.47 0.60
CA TYR A 137 4.75 5.09 2.01
C TYR A 137 5.95 4.20 2.33
N GLN A 138 6.41 4.35 3.55
CA GLN A 138 7.52 3.61 4.11
C GLN A 138 7.23 3.25 5.55
N GLY A 139 7.57 2.01 5.92
CA GLY A 139 7.43 1.52 7.28
C GLY A 139 8.63 0.72 7.73
N VAL A 140 9.06 1.00 8.96
CA VAL A 140 10.07 0.21 9.70
C VAL A 140 9.41 -0.23 10.99
N HIS A 141 9.21 -1.53 11.16
CA HIS A 141 8.41 -2.09 12.25
C HIS A 141 7.05 -1.39 12.40
N MET A 142 6.82 -0.73 13.55
CA MET A 142 5.55 -0.09 13.89
C MET A 142 5.44 1.37 13.42
N GLN A 143 6.51 1.93 12.83
CA GLN A 143 6.50 3.30 12.33
C GLN A 143 6.08 3.30 10.88
N PHE A 144 5.05 4.08 10.56
CA PHE A 144 4.51 4.28 9.23
C PHE A 144 4.57 5.77 8.88
N LEU A 145 5.12 6.10 7.71
CA LEU A 145 5.11 7.43 7.14
C LEU A 145 4.61 7.33 5.70
N GLY A 146 3.64 8.16 5.33
CA GLY A 146 3.14 8.28 3.96
C GLY A 146 3.07 9.74 3.55
N GLU A 147 3.54 10.04 2.34
CA GLU A 147 3.51 11.40 1.78
C GLU A 147 3.24 11.38 0.28
N PHE A 148 2.66 12.48 -0.23
CA PHE A 148 2.55 12.71 -1.66
C PHE A 148 3.84 13.33 -2.18
N THR A 149 4.39 12.73 -3.24
CA THR A 149 5.69 13.14 -3.80
C THR A 149 5.50 13.77 -5.18
N THR A 150 5.94 13.10 -6.23
CA THR A 150 5.97 13.55 -7.61
C THR A 150 4.66 13.23 -8.34
N GLU A 151 4.33 13.99 -9.37
CA GLU A 151 3.18 13.69 -10.24
C GLU A 151 3.49 12.54 -11.19
N TRP A 152 2.50 11.68 -11.45
CA TRP A 152 2.64 10.55 -12.38
C TRP A 152 3.03 10.99 -13.81
N GLY A 153 2.59 12.18 -14.25
CA GLY A 153 2.82 12.65 -15.62
C GLY A 153 2.16 11.72 -16.64
N ASP A 154 2.91 11.30 -17.66
CA ASP A 154 2.46 10.37 -18.70
C ASP A 154 2.64 8.88 -18.31
N GLU A 155 3.20 8.60 -17.12
CA GLU A 155 3.43 7.22 -16.68
C GLU A 155 2.12 6.52 -16.27
N PRO A 156 2.00 5.21 -16.55
CA PRO A 156 0.85 4.44 -16.10
C PRO A 156 0.82 4.37 -14.57
N ARG A 157 -0.31 4.79 -14.01
CA ARG A 157 -0.58 4.72 -12.57
C ARG A 157 -0.63 3.27 -12.13
N SER A 158 0.26 2.91 -11.21
CA SER A 158 0.43 1.55 -10.71
C SER A 158 0.67 1.53 -9.21
N ASN A 159 0.28 0.44 -8.56
CA ASN A 159 0.50 0.23 -7.13
C ASN A 159 1.59 -0.80 -6.94
N ARG A 160 2.66 -0.39 -6.31
CA ARG A 160 3.90 -1.14 -6.18
C ARG A 160 4.25 -1.24 -4.71
N LEU A 161 4.19 -2.45 -4.15
CA LEU A 161 4.40 -2.69 -2.71
C LEU A 161 5.40 -3.82 -2.49
N ILE A 162 6.28 -3.64 -1.50
CA ILE A 162 7.21 -4.66 -1.01
C ILE A 162 7.10 -4.76 0.51
N PHE A 163 6.98 -5.99 1.01
CA PHE A 163 7.02 -6.34 2.43
C PHE A 163 8.21 -7.27 2.67
N ILE A 164 8.98 -7.01 3.72
CA ILE A 164 10.10 -7.85 4.15
C ILE A 164 9.86 -8.18 5.61
N GLY A 165 9.97 -9.45 5.98
CA GLY A 165 9.58 -9.91 7.30
C GLY A 165 9.51 -11.42 7.41
N LYS A 166 9.08 -11.93 8.56
CA LYS A 166 8.87 -13.36 8.79
C LYS A 166 7.41 -13.75 8.63
N ASN A 167 7.15 -15.03 8.31
CA ASN A 167 5.78 -15.58 8.24
C ASN A 167 4.82 -14.75 7.36
N LEU A 168 5.32 -14.18 6.27
CA LEU A 168 4.51 -13.35 5.36
C LEU A 168 3.59 -14.24 4.51
N ASP A 169 2.31 -13.88 4.44
CA ASP A 169 1.31 -14.56 3.61
C ASP A 169 0.94 -13.65 2.42
N ARG A 170 1.43 -14.02 1.23
CA ARG A 170 1.18 -13.27 0.00
C ARG A 170 -0.31 -13.19 -0.34
N ALA A 171 -1.06 -14.28 -0.18
CA ALA A 171 -2.49 -14.30 -0.49
C ALA A 171 -3.28 -13.37 0.44
N GLN A 172 -2.93 -13.36 1.73
CA GLN A 172 -3.55 -12.45 2.69
C GLN A 172 -3.22 -10.98 2.40
N LEU A 173 -1.97 -10.66 2.08
CA LEU A 173 -1.53 -9.30 1.74
C LEU A 173 -2.22 -8.82 0.46
N MET A 174 -2.27 -9.64 -0.59
CA MET A 174 -2.97 -9.30 -1.84
C MET A 174 -4.47 -9.13 -1.63
N LYS A 175 -5.11 -9.95 -0.80
CA LYS A 175 -6.53 -9.81 -0.47
C LYS A 175 -6.81 -8.50 0.28
N GLY A 176 -5.96 -8.14 1.24
CA GLY A 176 -6.07 -6.87 1.96
C GLY A 176 -5.88 -5.66 1.05
N PHE A 177 -4.89 -5.73 0.16
CA PHE A 177 -4.66 -4.74 -0.89
C PHE A 177 -5.87 -4.59 -1.82
N ALA A 178 -6.43 -5.70 -2.30
CA ALA A 178 -7.60 -5.67 -3.20
C ALA A 178 -8.82 -5.03 -2.54
N ALA A 179 -8.98 -5.16 -1.22
CA ALA A 179 -10.04 -4.47 -0.47
C ALA A 179 -9.83 -2.96 -0.34
N CYS A 180 -8.61 -2.48 -0.58
CA CYS A 180 -8.25 -1.06 -0.59
C CYS A 180 -8.40 -0.43 -1.98
N ALA A 181 -8.63 -1.23 -3.02
CA ALA A 181 -8.98 -0.73 -4.34
C ALA A 181 -10.07 0.33 -4.17
N ASN A 182 -9.89 1.47 -4.83
CA ASN A 182 -10.94 2.47 -4.88
C ASN A 182 -12.05 1.90 -5.75
N THR A 183 -12.87 1.05 -5.14
CA THR A 183 -14.19 0.68 -5.62
C THR A 183 -15.17 1.75 -5.16
N LEU A 184 -14.85 3.04 -5.35
CA LEU A 184 -15.92 3.99 -5.58
C LEU A 184 -16.59 3.49 -6.86
N GLN A 185 -17.64 2.70 -6.70
CA GLN A 185 -18.49 2.28 -7.80
C GLN A 185 -19.32 3.50 -8.18
N TYR A 186 -18.63 4.51 -8.72
CA TYR A 186 -19.26 5.71 -9.22
C TYR A 186 -20.25 5.28 -10.29
N ILE A 187 -21.45 5.82 -10.18
CA ILE A 187 -22.44 5.71 -11.23
C ILE A 187 -22.01 6.71 -12.30
N LEU A 188 -21.71 6.23 -13.51
CA LEU A 188 -21.40 7.11 -14.62
C LEU A 188 -22.66 7.81 -15.12
N GLU A 189 -22.54 9.01 -15.70
CA GLU A 189 -23.67 9.75 -16.29
C GLU A 189 -24.49 8.87 -17.25
N ALA A 190 -23.80 8.07 -18.08
CA ALA A 190 -24.42 7.16 -19.05
C ALA A 190 -25.26 6.04 -18.39
N ASP A 191 -24.94 5.67 -17.16
CA ASP A 191 -25.55 4.55 -16.44
C ASP A 191 -26.66 5.01 -15.46
N LYS A 192 -26.86 6.32 -15.27
CA LYS A 192 -27.92 6.84 -14.38
C LYS A 192 -29.31 6.35 -14.76
N ALA A 193 -29.58 6.23 -16.06
CA ALA A 193 -30.89 5.83 -16.56
C ALA A 193 -31.20 4.34 -16.33
N THR A 194 -30.17 3.51 -16.18
CA THR A 194 -30.29 2.05 -15.98
C THR A 194 -30.05 1.64 -14.53
N THR A 195 -29.42 2.50 -13.73
CA THR A 195 -29.15 2.27 -12.32
C THR A 195 -30.41 2.50 -11.48
N THR A 196 -30.83 1.49 -10.73
CA THR A 196 -31.96 1.59 -9.80
C THR A 196 -31.43 1.74 -8.37
N LEU A 197 -31.82 2.82 -7.70
CA LEU A 197 -31.48 3.11 -6.31
C LEU A 197 -32.62 2.64 -5.38
N ARG A 198 -32.28 2.07 -4.21
CA ARG A 198 -33.25 1.58 -3.22
C ARG A 198 -34.05 2.68 -2.52
N PHE A 199 -33.50 3.90 -2.42
CA PHE A 199 -34.12 5.05 -1.74
C PHE A 199 -34.33 6.23 -2.69
N ALA A 200 -35.40 7.00 -2.46
CA ALA A 200 -35.74 8.20 -3.20
C ALA A 200 -35.45 9.47 -2.39
N VAL A 201 -35.33 10.61 -3.08
CA VAL A 201 -35.23 11.92 -2.42
C VAL A 201 -36.42 12.14 -1.48
N GLY A 202 -36.13 12.47 -0.22
CA GLY A 202 -37.12 12.62 0.84
C GLY A 202 -37.26 11.40 1.77
N ASP A 203 -36.72 10.24 1.39
CA ASP A 203 -36.78 9.05 2.24
C ASP A 203 -35.92 9.22 3.49
N LYS A 204 -36.45 8.69 4.60
CA LYS A 204 -35.76 8.67 5.89
C LYS A 204 -34.85 7.46 5.96
N VAL A 205 -33.58 7.71 6.21
CA VAL A 205 -32.53 6.69 6.21
C VAL A 205 -31.62 6.84 7.42
N LYS A 206 -30.86 5.80 7.69
CA LYS A 206 -29.68 5.87 8.54
C LYS A 206 -28.47 5.60 7.67
N CYS A 207 -27.43 6.41 7.79
CA CYS A 207 -26.17 6.19 7.08
C CYS A 207 -24.99 6.15 8.04
N LEU A 208 -23.96 5.43 7.63
CA LEU A 208 -22.70 5.36 8.37
C LEU A 208 -21.95 6.69 8.22
N THR A 209 -21.57 7.31 9.34
CA THR A 209 -20.91 8.64 9.35
C THR A 209 -19.47 8.63 9.86
N ALA A 210 -18.95 7.47 10.25
CA ALA A 210 -17.56 7.31 10.67
C ALA A 210 -16.68 6.89 9.48
N SER A 211 -15.94 7.83 8.93
CA SER A 211 -14.77 7.59 8.09
C SER A 211 -13.61 8.40 8.67
N GLY A 212 -12.78 7.74 9.48
CA GLY A 212 -11.58 8.33 10.09
C GLY A 212 -11.43 7.97 11.57
N ASP A 213 -10.43 7.13 11.87
CA ASP A 213 -9.77 6.94 13.17
C ASP A 213 -10.59 7.16 14.46
N ALA A 214 -11.47 6.22 14.80
CA ALA A 214 -11.83 6.01 16.19
C ALA A 214 -12.19 4.55 16.42
N ALA A 215 -11.43 3.90 17.30
CA ALA A 215 -11.90 2.75 18.03
C ALA A 215 -13.05 3.19 18.94
N GLU A 216 -14.29 3.20 18.44
CA GLU A 216 -15.56 3.17 19.18
C GLU A 216 -16.72 3.27 18.18
N ASP A 217 -17.47 2.17 18.04
CA ASP A 217 -18.78 1.97 17.38
C ASP A 217 -19.08 2.66 16.03
N ASP A 218 -19.50 1.88 15.04
CA ASP A 218 -20.12 2.36 13.79
C ASP A 218 -21.19 3.43 14.09
N VAL A 219 -20.85 4.71 13.96
CA VAL A 219 -21.78 5.80 14.28
C VAL A 219 -22.76 5.95 13.12
N TRP A 220 -23.88 5.23 13.23
CA TRP A 220 -25.05 5.40 12.38
C TRP A 220 -25.75 6.70 12.74
N SER A 221 -25.95 7.57 11.74
CA SER A 221 -26.68 8.82 11.90
C SER A 221 -27.98 8.79 11.11
N ASP A 222 -29.06 9.22 11.76
CA ASP A 222 -30.35 9.42 11.11
C ASP A 222 -30.29 10.64 10.16
N GLY A 223 -30.89 10.50 8.99
CA GLY A 223 -30.97 11.57 8.00
C GLY A 223 -32.08 11.38 6.98
N THR A 224 -32.05 12.23 5.96
CA THR A 224 -33.01 12.21 4.84
C THR A 224 -32.24 12.32 3.53
N ILE A 225 -32.58 11.50 2.52
CA ILE A 225 -31.99 11.64 1.19
C ILE A 225 -32.32 13.04 0.65
N SER A 226 -31.29 13.84 0.38
CA SER A 226 -31.44 15.17 -0.23
C SER A 226 -31.27 15.14 -1.74
N VAL A 227 -30.38 14.28 -2.25
CA VAL A 227 -30.05 14.16 -3.67
C VAL A 227 -29.76 12.69 -4.00
N CYS A 228 -30.31 12.19 -5.11
CA CYS A 228 -29.90 10.93 -5.74
C CYS A 228 -28.92 11.24 -6.88
N PHE A 229 -27.94 10.36 -7.12
CA PHE A 229 -26.86 10.60 -8.08
C PHE A 229 -26.15 11.93 -7.79
N HIS A 230 -25.65 12.07 -6.56
CA HIS A 230 -24.97 13.28 -6.12
C HIS A 230 -23.56 13.38 -6.73
N ARG A 231 -23.10 14.59 -6.99
CA ARG A 231 -21.74 14.87 -7.47
C ARG A 231 -21.11 15.98 -6.66
N GLU A 232 -19.91 15.73 -6.16
CA GLU A 232 -19.05 16.77 -5.61
C GLU A 232 -18.25 17.48 -6.71
N PRO A 233 -17.94 18.77 -6.57
CA PRO A 233 -17.14 19.52 -7.54
C PRO A 233 -15.79 18.87 -7.85
N GLN A 234 -15.20 18.20 -6.85
CA GLN A 234 -13.92 17.49 -6.94
C GLN A 234 -13.98 16.13 -7.66
N PHE A 235 -15.19 15.58 -7.88
CA PHE A 235 -15.33 14.33 -8.62
C PHE A 235 -15.13 14.58 -10.12
N PRO A 236 -14.67 13.57 -10.89
CA PRO A 236 -14.67 13.66 -12.34
C PRO A 236 -16.06 14.09 -12.89
N PRO A 237 -16.12 14.80 -14.03
CA PRO A 237 -17.37 15.42 -14.51
C PRO A 237 -18.56 14.45 -14.63
N ASP A 238 -18.28 13.20 -14.98
CA ASP A 238 -19.29 12.18 -15.27
C ASP A 238 -19.47 11.16 -14.13
N HIS A 239 -18.99 11.43 -12.92
CA HIS A 239 -18.97 10.48 -11.81
C HIS A 239 -19.91 10.91 -10.67
N PHE A 240 -20.77 10.00 -10.25
CA PHE A 240 -21.83 10.24 -9.27
C PHE A 240 -21.81 9.18 -8.17
N VAL A 241 -22.20 9.56 -6.97
CA VAL A 241 -22.47 8.64 -5.86
C VAL A 241 -23.98 8.47 -5.70
N PRO A 242 -24.46 7.31 -5.21
CA PRO A 242 -25.89 7.04 -5.05
C PRO A 242 -26.68 8.13 -4.35
N TYR A 243 -26.18 8.62 -3.20
CA TYR A 243 -26.95 9.49 -2.33
C TYR A 243 -26.15 10.62 -1.71
N GLN A 244 -26.78 11.77 -1.55
CA GLN A 244 -26.47 12.75 -0.51
C GLN A 244 -27.55 12.64 0.58
N VAL A 245 -27.12 12.56 1.84
CA VAL A 245 -27.99 12.48 3.02
C VAL A 245 -27.79 13.73 3.86
N LYS A 246 -28.88 14.46 4.08
CA LYS A 246 -28.93 15.53 5.07
C LYS A 246 -29.21 14.91 6.43
N LEU A 247 -28.23 14.95 7.32
CA LEU A 247 -28.34 14.43 8.68
C LEU A 247 -29.30 15.29 9.51
N ASP A 248 -30.03 14.66 10.42
CA ASP A 248 -30.95 15.36 11.33
C ASP A 248 -30.20 16.38 12.23
N LYS A 249 -28.90 16.16 12.45
CA LYS A 249 -27.98 17.05 13.20
C LYS A 249 -27.47 18.25 12.38
N GLY A 250 -27.86 18.37 11.10
CA GLY A 250 -27.66 19.57 10.28
C GLY A 250 -26.56 19.50 9.23
N SER A 251 -25.60 18.59 9.33
CA SER A 251 -24.57 18.35 8.30
C SER A 251 -25.13 17.50 7.15
N ALA A 252 -24.49 17.58 5.98
CA ALA A 252 -24.75 16.68 4.86
C ALA A 252 -23.55 15.77 4.65
N VAL A 253 -23.81 14.51 4.35
CA VAL A 253 -22.81 13.49 3.99
C VAL A 253 -23.22 12.85 2.68
N PHE A 254 -22.30 12.25 1.96
CA PHE A 254 -22.61 11.45 0.79
C PHE A 254 -22.38 9.96 1.10
N VAL A 255 -23.16 9.10 0.46
CA VAL A 255 -23.06 7.64 0.60
C VAL A 255 -22.51 7.09 -0.71
N PRO A 256 -21.32 6.45 -0.68
CA PRO A 256 -20.61 6.07 -1.90
C PRO A 256 -21.21 4.86 -2.61
N GLU A 257 -21.91 3.98 -1.90
CA GLU A 257 -22.52 2.76 -2.47
C GLU A 257 -23.92 2.53 -1.88
N ASP A 258 -24.83 1.97 -2.68
CA ASP A 258 -26.17 1.60 -2.22
C ASP A 258 -26.17 0.21 -1.57
N ASP A 259 -25.50 0.11 -0.42
CA ASP A 259 -25.31 -1.14 0.31
C ASP A 259 -25.80 -1.04 1.77
N ASP A 260 -26.32 -2.13 2.33
CA ASP A 260 -26.79 -2.19 3.72
C ASP A 260 -25.68 -1.95 4.76
N ALA A 261 -24.41 -2.06 4.40
CA ALA A 261 -23.29 -1.67 5.25
C ALA A 261 -23.18 -0.14 5.42
N LEU A 262 -23.71 0.64 4.47
CA LEU A 262 -23.52 2.09 4.42
C LEU A 262 -24.81 2.89 4.57
N ILE A 263 -25.94 2.33 4.13
CA ILE A 263 -27.25 2.99 4.17
C ILE A 263 -28.39 2.00 4.39
N ARG A 264 -29.31 2.34 5.29
CA ARG A 264 -30.48 1.53 5.67
C ARG A 264 -31.73 2.39 5.78
N ALA A 265 -32.90 1.78 5.58
CA ALA A 265 -34.17 2.41 5.92
C ALA A 265 -34.22 2.75 7.42
N ARG A 266 -34.78 3.91 7.75
CA ARG A 266 -35.00 4.34 9.13
C ARG A 266 -36.32 3.83 9.68
#